data_AF-A0A939KD44-F1
#
_entry.id   AF-A0A939KD44-F1
#
_cell.length_a   1.000
_cell.length_b   1.000
_cell.length_c   1.000
_cell.angle_alpha   90.00
_cell.angle_beta   90.00
_cell.angle_gamma   90.00
#
_symmetry.space_group_name_H-M   'P 1'
#
loop_
_entity.id
_entity.type
_entity.pdbx_description
1 polymer ?
#
loop_
_entity_poly.entity_id
_entity_poly.type
_entity_poly.pdbx_seq_one_letter_code
_entity_poly.pdbx_strand_id
1 'polypeptide(L)'
;KVWNLETGEEQLTLSGHSESVQAVAVTADGKRVISGSSDNTVKVWNLETGEEQLTLSGHSNSVQAVAVTADGKRVISGSWDNTVKVWNLETGEEIATFIGDGNFYSCAVTPNGLTIIAGVAAGRVHFLKLENQGG
;
A
#
# COMPACT_ATOMS: atom_id res chain seq x y z
N LYS A 1 -1.18 14.98 4.83
CA LYS A 1 -1.64 15.80 5.99
C LYS A 1 -2.74 15.05 6.71
N VAL A 2 -2.83 15.22 8.03
CA VAL A 2 -3.89 14.70 8.89
C VAL A 2 -4.63 15.89 9.47
N TRP A 3 -5.95 15.85 9.48
CA TRP A 3 -6.80 16.96 9.88
C TRP A 3 -7.76 16.51 10.98
N ASN A 4 -8.01 17.39 11.93
CA ASN A 4 -9.12 17.23 12.84
C ASN A 4 -10.43 17.56 12.10
N LEU A 5 -11.39 16.63 12.06
CA LEU A 5 -12.64 16.80 11.33
C LEU A 5 -13.61 17.77 12.00
N GLU A 6 -13.52 17.97 13.31
CA GLU A 6 -14.38 18.88 14.07
C GLU A 6 -13.91 20.33 13.96
N THR A 7 -12.60 20.55 14.07
CA THR A 7 -12.02 21.91 14.05
C THR A 7 -11.53 22.36 12.68
N GLY A 8 -11.29 21.42 11.76
CA GLY A 8 -10.66 21.70 10.47
C GLY A 8 -9.17 22.04 10.56
N GLU A 9 -8.56 21.92 11.75
CA GLU A 9 -7.16 22.22 11.96
C GLU A 9 -6.27 21.08 11.50
N GLU A 10 -5.12 21.44 10.92
CA GLU A 10 -4.08 20.48 10.58
C GLU A 10 -3.42 19.95 11.85
N GLN A 11 -3.41 18.63 12.02
CA GLN A 11 -2.76 17.95 13.14
C GLN A 11 -1.32 17.56 12.79
N LEU A 12 -1.11 16.97 11.61
CA LEU A 12 0.19 16.46 11.17
C LEU A 12 0.41 16.69 9.67
N THR A 13 1.65 16.98 9.30
CA THR A 13 2.14 16.84 7.92
C THR A 13 3.10 15.64 7.85
N LEU A 14 2.75 14.65 7.02
CA LEU A 14 3.59 13.50 6.72
C LEU A 14 4.42 13.84 5.47
N SER A 15 5.71 14.11 5.66
CA SER A 15 6.65 14.54 4.61
C SER A 15 7.78 13.53 4.45
N GLY A 16 8.06 13.12 3.21
CA GLY A 16 9.20 12.24 2.93
C GLY A 16 9.20 11.60 1.55
N HIS A 17 8.05 11.53 0.87
CA HIS A 17 8.02 11.22 -0.57
C HIS A 17 8.67 12.34 -1.38
N SER A 18 9.44 11.98 -2.40
CA SER A 18 10.10 12.95 -3.30
C SER A 18 9.24 13.34 -4.50
N GLU A 19 8.14 12.62 -4.73
CA GLU A 19 7.16 12.89 -5.78
C GLU A 19 5.72 12.78 -5.25
N SER A 20 4.76 12.93 -6.16
CA SER A 20 3.33 12.90 -5.85
C SER A 20 2.90 11.61 -5.18
N VAL A 21 2.21 11.74 -4.04
CA VAL A 21 1.47 10.63 -3.41
C VAL A 21 0.20 10.34 -4.21
N GLN A 22 0.07 9.11 -4.69
CA GLN A 22 -1.03 8.68 -5.55
C GLN A 22 -2.13 7.92 -4.79
N ALA A 23 -1.76 7.23 -3.71
CA ALA A 23 -2.70 6.42 -2.94
C ALA A 23 -2.37 6.44 -1.46
N VAL A 24 -3.41 6.28 -0.63
CA VAL A 24 -3.30 6.16 0.82
C VAL A 24 -4.23 5.06 1.35
N ALA A 25 -3.80 4.38 2.42
CA ALA A 25 -4.59 3.44 3.20
C ALA A 25 -4.31 3.63 4.70
N VAL A 26 -5.21 3.20 5.56
CA VAL A 26 -5.08 3.28 7.03
C VAL A 26 -5.27 1.88 7.62
N THR A 27 -4.45 1.50 8.59
CA THR A 27 -4.65 0.26 9.34
C THR A 27 -5.96 0.30 10.13
N ALA A 28 -6.58 -0.86 10.36
CA ALA A 28 -7.86 -0.95 11.07
C ALA A 28 -7.81 -0.43 12.52
N ASP A 29 -6.62 -0.46 13.15
CA ASP A 29 -6.38 0.10 14.48
C ASP A 29 -6.21 1.63 14.47
N GLY A 30 -6.19 2.26 13.29
CA GLY A 30 -6.02 3.70 13.11
C GLY A 30 -4.61 4.22 13.42
N LYS A 31 -3.63 3.35 13.67
CA LYS A 31 -2.30 3.77 14.15
C LYS A 31 -1.31 4.06 13.04
N ARG A 32 -1.51 3.49 11.85
CA ARG A 32 -0.59 3.65 10.72
C ARG A 32 -1.31 4.09 9.46
N VAL A 33 -0.64 4.99 8.73
CA VAL A 33 -0.99 5.33 7.36
C VAL A 33 0.02 4.67 6.42
N ILE A 34 -0.45 4.22 5.28
CA ILE A 34 0.40 3.74 4.19
C ILE A 34 0.16 4.66 3.00
N SER A 35 1.23 5.08 2.33
CA SER A 35 1.18 5.87 1.11
C SER A 35 1.96 5.20 -0.02
N GLY A 36 1.41 5.23 -1.24
CA GLY A 36 2.10 4.89 -2.48
C GLY A 36 2.34 6.14 -3.32
N SER A 37 3.51 6.24 -3.96
CA SER A 37 3.98 7.46 -4.62
C SER A 37 4.55 7.21 -6.02
N SER A 38 4.60 8.29 -6.80
CA SER A 38 5.31 8.33 -8.08
C SER A 38 6.82 8.16 -7.96
N ASP A 39 7.40 8.32 -6.76
CA ASP A 39 8.81 8.02 -6.47
C ASP A 39 9.13 6.51 -6.36
N ASN A 40 8.18 5.67 -6.76
CA ASN A 40 8.27 4.20 -6.79
C ASN A 40 8.33 3.53 -5.41
N THR A 41 8.07 4.27 -4.32
CA THR A 41 8.09 3.71 -2.97
C THR A 41 6.69 3.62 -2.35
N VAL A 42 6.58 2.71 -1.39
CA VAL A 42 5.50 2.71 -0.40
C VAL A 42 6.09 3.12 0.94
N LYS A 43 5.48 4.08 1.63
CA LYS A 43 5.90 4.51 2.97
C LYS A 43 4.84 4.19 4.01
N VAL A 44 5.30 3.85 5.22
CA VAL A 44 4.45 3.57 6.39
C VAL A 44 4.74 4.62 7.44
N TRP A 45 3.68 5.24 7.95
CA TRP A 45 3.76 6.36 8.87
C TRP A 45 3.08 6.02 10.18
N ASN A 46 3.66 6.45 11.29
CA ASN A 46 2.98 6.47 12.58
C ASN A 46 2.02 7.66 12.62
N LEU A 47 0.73 7.42 12.85
CA LEU A 47 -0.28 8.47 12.84
C LEU A 47 -0.33 9.31 14.13
N GLU A 48 0.31 8.85 15.20
CA GLU A 48 0.44 9.59 16.46
C GLU A 48 1.61 10.57 16.41
N THR A 49 2.75 10.14 15.87
CA THR A 49 3.99 10.97 15.84
C THR A 49 4.22 11.68 14.51
N GLY A 50 3.60 11.20 13.43
CA GLY A 50 3.87 11.67 12.06
C GLY A 50 5.19 11.15 11.48
N GLU A 51 5.92 10.29 12.19
CA GLU A 51 7.20 9.76 11.75
C GLU A 51 7.04 8.68 10.68
N GLU A 52 7.98 8.64 9.74
CA GLU A 52 8.14 7.54 8.81
C GLU A 52 8.73 6.32 9.55
N GLN A 53 8.02 5.20 9.55
CA GLN A 53 8.45 3.95 10.16
C GLN A 53 9.17 3.04 9.16
N LEU A 54 8.69 2.98 7.91
CA LEU A 54 9.24 2.13 6.86
C LEU A 54 9.21 2.84 5.51
N THR A 55 10.26 2.62 4.71
CA THR A 55 10.26 2.82 3.26
C THR A 55 10.40 1.46 2.58
N LEU A 56 9.38 1.07 1.82
CA LEU A 56 9.33 -0.18 1.07
C LEU A 56 9.72 0.12 -0.38
N SER A 57 10.93 -0.24 -0.73
CA SER A 57 11.53 -0.03 -2.06
C SER A 57 11.55 -1.35 -2.83
N GLY A 58 11.15 -1.32 -4.10
CA GLY A 58 11.20 -2.51 -4.96
C GLY A 58 10.34 -2.39 -6.21
N HIS A 59 9.36 -1.49 -6.24
CA HIS A 59 8.73 -1.08 -7.49
C HIS A 59 9.71 -0.28 -8.35
N SER A 60 9.62 -0.45 -9.67
CA SER A 60 10.45 0.28 -10.65
C SER A 60 9.71 1.41 -11.35
N ASN A 61 8.44 1.64 -10.98
CA ASN A 61 7.58 2.68 -11.50
C ASN A 61 6.52 3.07 -10.44
N SER A 62 5.77 4.13 -10.72
CA SER A 62 4.83 4.77 -9.79
C SER A 62 3.87 3.79 -9.14
N VAL A 63 3.76 3.87 -7.82
CA VAL A 63 2.79 3.10 -7.03
C VAL A 63 1.45 3.83 -7.04
N GLN A 64 0.45 3.25 -7.69
CA GLN A 64 -0.86 3.88 -7.92
C GLN A 64 -1.93 3.45 -6.93
N ALA A 65 -1.73 2.32 -6.27
CA ALA A 65 -2.72 1.76 -5.36
C ALA A 65 -2.04 1.13 -4.17
N VAL A 66 -2.63 1.31 -2.99
CA VAL A 66 -2.26 0.60 -1.76
C VAL A 66 -3.50 0.08 -1.06
N ALA A 67 -3.40 -1.09 -0.46
CA ALA A 67 -4.43 -1.67 0.42
C ALA A 67 -3.76 -2.39 1.59
N VAL A 68 -4.43 -2.44 2.74
CA VAL A 68 -3.89 -3.09 3.94
C VAL A 68 -4.79 -4.24 4.37
N THR A 69 -4.18 -5.33 4.84
CA THR A 69 -4.95 -6.46 5.38
C THR A 69 -5.65 -6.08 6.69
N ALA A 70 -6.77 -6.73 7.00
CA ALA A 70 -7.57 -6.40 8.19
C ALA A 70 -6.80 -6.61 9.50
N ASP A 71 -5.84 -7.55 9.53
CA ASP A 71 -4.92 -7.75 10.66
C ASP A 71 -3.83 -6.67 10.78
N GLY A 72 -3.74 -5.76 9.81
CA GLY A 72 -2.73 -4.70 9.76
C GLY A 72 -1.30 -5.21 9.51
N LYS A 73 -1.10 -6.48 9.17
CA LYS A 73 0.24 -7.07 9.06
C LYS A 73 0.87 -6.98 7.69
N ARG A 74 0.06 -6.81 6.65
CA ARG A 74 0.53 -6.79 5.26
C ARG A 74 -0.03 -5.61 4.50
N VAL A 75 0.77 -5.13 3.57
CA VAL A 75 0.31 -4.15 2.58
C VAL A 75 0.43 -4.72 1.18
N ILE A 76 -0.52 -4.34 0.34
CA ILE A 76 -0.60 -4.66 -1.07
C ILE A 76 -0.35 -3.36 -1.81
N SER A 77 0.52 -3.39 -2.81
CA SER A 77 0.74 -2.24 -3.70
C SER A 77 0.61 -2.64 -5.16
N GLY A 78 -0.08 -1.83 -5.95
CA GLY A 78 -0.17 -1.95 -7.40
C GLY A 78 0.56 -0.81 -8.09
N SER A 79 1.35 -1.14 -9.13
CA SER A 79 2.22 -0.18 -9.81
C SER A 79 2.10 -0.22 -11.34
N TRP A 80 2.57 0.87 -11.96
CA TRP A 80 2.83 0.99 -13.39
C TRP A 80 4.04 0.19 -13.88
N ASP A 81 4.75 -0.52 -13.00
CA ASP A 81 5.74 -1.52 -13.40
C ASP A 81 5.12 -2.88 -13.77
N ASN A 82 3.78 -2.90 -13.88
CA ASN A 82 2.96 -4.08 -14.16
C ASN A 82 3.00 -5.13 -13.05
N THR A 83 3.35 -4.75 -11.82
CA THR A 83 3.36 -5.67 -10.69
C THR A 83 2.39 -5.28 -9.58
N VAL A 84 1.92 -6.32 -8.89
CA VAL A 84 1.36 -6.21 -7.54
C VAL A 84 2.37 -6.81 -6.57
N LYS A 85 2.73 -6.06 -5.52
CA LYS A 85 3.63 -6.54 -4.46
C LYS A 85 2.89 -6.67 -3.14
N VAL A 86 3.31 -7.62 -2.33
CA VAL A 86 2.82 -7.85 -0.97
C VAL A 86 3.99 -7.70 -0.02
N TRP A 87 3.81 -6.91 1.03
CA TRP A 87 4.87 -6.55 1.96
C TRP A 87 4.50 -6.94 3.37
N ASN A 88 5.50 -7.31 4.17
CA ASN A 88 5.37 -7.51 5.60
C ASN A 88 5.55 -6.16 6.32
N LEU A 89 4.56 -5.71 7.07
CA LEU A 89 4.62 -4.44 7.81
C LEU A 89 5.39 -4.53 9.15
N GLU A 90 5.77 -5.73 9.59
CA GLU A 90 6.64 -5.93 10.75
C GLU A 90 8.12 -5.91 10.35
N THR A 91 8.48 -6.50 9.20
CA THR A 91 9.88 -6.60 8.75
C THR A 91 10.27 -5.61 7.66
N GLY A 92 9.30 -5.05 6.94
CA GLY A 92 9.54 -4.21 5.76
C GLY A 92 9.94 -5.00 4.51
N GLU A 93 9.91 -6.33 4.57
CA GLU A 93 10.33 -7.18 3.45
C GLU A 93 9.19 -7.44 2.46
N GLU A 94 9.55 -7.64 1.20
CA GLU A 94 8.65 -8.14 0.18
C GLU A 94 8.36 -9.63 0.41
N ILE A 95 7.07 -9.99 0.51
CA ILE A 95 6.59 -11.37 0.66
C ILE A 95 6.38 -12.01 -0.72
N ALA A 96 5.81 -11.28 -1.67
CA ALA A 96 5.47 -11.80 -2.98
C ALA A 96 5.38 -10.68 -4.03
N THR A 97 5.69 -11.05 -5.27
CA THR A 97 5.44 -10.24 -6.47
C THR A 97 4.57 -11.04 -7.44
N PHE A 98 3.55 -10.37 -7.98
CA PHE A 98 2.70 -10.88 -9.05
C PHE A 98 2.86 -9.99 -10.27
N ILE A 99 3.15 -10.60 -11.42
CA ILE A 99 3.33 -9.87 -12.68
C ILE A 99 2.01 -9.95 -13.46
N GLY A 100 1.43 -8.78 -13.72
CA GLY A 100 0.30 -8.61 -14.62
C GLY A 100 0.76 -8.32 -16.04
N ASP A 101 -0.19 -8.06 -16.91
CA ASP A 101 0.03 -7.74 -18.33
C ASP A 101 -0.27 -6.28 -18.66
N GLY A 102 -0.19 -5.41 -17.65
CA GLY A 102 -0.30 -3.97 -17.79
C GLY A 102 -0.31 -3.26 -16.43
N ASN A 103 -0.36 -1.93 -16.50
CA ASN A 103 -0.31 -1.06 -15.33
C ASN A 103 -1.45 -1.38 -14.36
N PHE A 104 -1.14 -1.55 -13.08
CA PHE A 104 -2.16 -1.64 -12.03
C PHE A 104 -2.56 -0.24 -11.55
N TYR A 105 -3.86 -0.03 -11.39
CA TYR A 105 -4.43 1.27 -10.96
C TYR A 105 -5.20 1.17 -9.65
N SER A 106 -5.65 -0.01 -9.27
CA SER A 106 -6.41 -0.23 -8.05
C SER A 106 -6.09 -1.59 -7.47
N CYS A 107 -6.15 -1.69 -6.15
CA CYS A 107 -6.07 -2.96 -5.46
C CYS A 107 -7.00 -2.97 -4.23
N ALA A 108 -7.47 -4.16 -3.87
CA ALA A 108 -8.23 -4.42 -2.67
C ALA A 108 -7.84 -5.80 -2.13
N VAL A 109 -8.08 -6.01 -0.84
CA VAL A 109 -7.85 -7.30 -0.20
C VAL A 109 -9.10 -7.72 0.58
N THR A 110 -9.44 -8.98 0.48
CA THR A 110 -10.56 -9.58 1.22
C THR A 110 -10.30 -9.57 2.73
N PRO A 111 -11.35 -9.58 3.58
CA PRO A 111 -11.19 -9.50 5.03
C PRO A 111 -10.31 -10.60 5.65
N ASN A 112 -10.28 -11.80 5.05
CA ASN A 112 -9.41 -12.89 5.50
C ASN A 112 -7.92 -12.68 5.12
N GLY A 113 -7.61 -11.65 4.33
CA GLY A 113 -6.26 -11.31 3.89
C GLY A 113 -5.65 -12.28 2.87
N LEU A 114 -6.45 -13.17 2.25
CA LEU A 114 -5.93 -14.23 1.37
C LEU A 114 -6.15 -13.93 -0.11
N THR A 115 -7.20 -13.21 -0.47
CA THR A 115 -7.49 -12.86 -1.86
C THR A 115 -7.27 -11.37 -2.10
N ILE A 116 -6.39 -11.06 -3.04
CA ILE A 116 -6.10 -9.73 -3.56
C ILE A 116 -6.84 -9.58 -4.88
N ILE A 117 -7.50 -8.44 -5.06
CA ILE A 117 -8.18 -8.06 -6.28
C ILE A 117 -7.46 -6.84 -6.84
N ALA A 118 -7.07 -6.85 -8.12
CA ALA A 118 -6.35 -5.74 -8.71
C ALA A 118 -6.86 -5.41 -10.13
N GLY A 119 -7.08 -4.12 -10.41
CA GLY A 119 -7.54 -3.62 -11.71
C GLY A 119 -6.37 -3.18 -12.58
N VAL A 120 -6.35 -3.64 -13.83
CA VAL A 120 -5.28 -3.33 -14.81
C VAL A 120 -5.77 -2.46 -15.96
N ALA A 121 -4.83 -1.73 -16.59
CA ALA A 121 -5.03 -0.86 -17.76
C ALA A 121 -5.84 -1.51 -18.89
N ALA A 122 -5.66 -2.82 -19.08
CA ALA A 122 -6.33 -3.60 -20.12
C ALA A 122 -7.83 -3.83 -19.85
N GLY A 123 -8.43 -3.20 -18.82
CA GLY A 123 -9.84 -3.34 -18.47
C GLY A 123 -10.18 -4.66 -17.78
N ARG A 124 -9.17 -5.36 -17.23
CA ARG A 124 -9.35 -6.63 -16.53
C ARG A 124 -9.22 -6.48 -15.01
N VAL A 125 -9.76 -7.46 -14.31
CA VAL A 125 -9.60 -7.63 -12.86
C VAL A 125 -8.87 -8.95 -12.61
N HIS A 126 -7.74 -8.87 -11.90
CA HIS A 126 -6.98 -10.03 -11.47
C HIS A 126 -7.39 -10.43 -10.05
N PHE A 127 -7.51 -11.74 -9.83
CA PHE A 127 -7.69 -12.33 -8.51
C PHE A 127 -6.42 -13.12 -8.16
N LEU A 128 -5.69 -12.67 -7.15
CA LEU A 128 -4.43 -13.26 -6.70
C LEU A 128 -4.66 -13.87 -5.32
N LYS A 129 -4.18 -15.09 -5.10
CA LYS A 129 -4.33 -15.77 -3.82
C LYS A 129 -2.98 -15.89 -3.14
N LEU A 130 -2.89 -15.42 -1.91
CA LEU A 130 -1.79 -15.71 -1.01
C LEU A 130 -2.05 -17.09 -0.43
N GLU A 131 -1.39 -18.10 -0.98
CA GLU A 131 -1.37 -19.43 -0.36
C GLU A 131 -0.33 -19.41 0.74
N ASN A 132 -0.71 -19.83 1.96
CA ASN A 132 0.30 -20.16 2.96
C ASN A 132 1.14 -21.29 2.36
N GLN A 133 2.44 -21.08 2.21
CA GLN A 133 3.35 -22.21 2.12
C GLN A 133 3.30 -22.92 3.48
N GLY A 134 2.39 -23.88 3.61
CA GLY A 134 2.38 -24.82 4.70
C GLY A 134 3.54 -25.79 4.48
N GLY A 135 4.51 -25.75 5.39
CA GLY A 135 5.66 -26.63 5.47
C GLY A 135 6.50 -26.28 6.69
#